data_AF-A0A0F9WIW7-F1
#
_entry.id   AF-A0A0F9WIW7-F1
#
_cell.length_a   1.000
_cell.length_b   1.000
_cell.length_c   1.000
_cell.angle_alpha   90.00
_cell.angle_beta   90.00
_cell.angle_gamma   90.00
#
_symmetry.space_group_name_H-M   'P 1'
#
loop_
_entity.id
_entity.type
_entity.pdbx_description
1 polymer ?
#
loop_
_entity_poly.entity_id
_entity_poly.type
_entity_poly.pdbx_seq_one_letter_code
_entity_poly.pdbx_strand_id
1 'polypeptide(L)'
;MIEEKKTGKDRTQPATRNEEWSDERIKAFLELEPPESIPAAYHILTKAYRGMLPEHFVRFVPFFVAAGHDINVTLKDGSTFLDHVSQHRAATPYIEVLTAAGAKRGNPA
;
A
#
# COMPACT_ATOMS: atom_id res chain seq x y z
N MET A 1 10.72 -23.48 0.26
CA MET A 1 9.90 -23.11 -0.91
C MET A 1 8.72 -22.30 -0.39
N ILE A 2 8.50 -21.12 -0.98
CA ILE A 2 7.45 -20.13 -0.67
C ILE A 2 7.14 -19.90 0.82
N GLU A 3 7.91 -18.96 1.36
CA GLU A 3 7.84 -18.40 2.71
C GLU A 3 6.42 -18.03 3.14
N GLU A 4 6.05 -18.56 4.30
CA GLU A 4 4.76 -18.46 4.97
C GLU A 4 4.38 -17.01 5.26
N LYS A 5 3.40 -16.46 4.55
CA LYS A 5 2.86 -15.13 4.87
C LYS A 5 1.58 -15.30 5.67
N LYS A 6 1.77 -15.33 7.00
CA LYS A 6 0.73 -15.22 8.02
C LYS A 6 -0.30 -14.18 7.59
N THR A 7 -1.50 -14.67 7.28
CA THR A 7 -2.68 -13.87 7.05
C THR A 7 -2.90 -12.98 8.28
N GLY A 8 -3.01 -11.67 8.08
CA GLY A 8 -3.32 -10.67 9.11
C GLY A 8 -4.76 -10.81 9.59
N LYS A 9 -5.09 -11.99 10.12
CA LYS A 9 -6.35 -12.28 10.79
C LYS A 9 -6.03 -12.25 12.27
N ASP A 10 -6.61 -11.28 12.95
CA ASP A 10 -6.44 -10.97 14.37
C ASP A 10 -5.17 -10.19 14.74
N ARG A 11 -5.30 -8.86 14.72
CA ARG A 11 -4.71 -8.04 15.78
C ARG A 11 -5.86 -7.41 16.55
N THR A 12 -6.58 -8.23 17.32
CA THR A 12 -7.39 -7.73 18.41
C THR A 12 -6.43 -7.38 19.56
N GLN A 13 -5.64 -6.32 19.40
CA GLN A 13 -4.91 -5.74 20.54
C GLN A 13 -5.80 -4.67 21.16
N PRO A 14 -6.22 -4.84 22.42
CA PRO A 14 -7.10 -3.89 23.08
C PRO A 14 -6.43 -2.51 23.10
N ALA A 15 -7.19 -1.49 22.71
CA ALA A 15 -6.79 -0.11 22.70
C ALA A 15 -6.14 0.28 24.05
N THR A 16 -4.83 0.49 24.05
CA THR A 16 -4.15 1.30 25.07
C THR A 16 -2.93 1.96 24.44
N ARG A 17 -3.16 3.23 24.07
CA ARG A 17 -2.23 4.37 24.23
C ARG A 17 -1.20 4.65 23.12
N ASN A 18 -1.52 5.65 22.30
CA ASN A 18 -0.60 6.67 21.78
C ASN A 18 0.72 6.19 21.14
N GLU A 19 0.75 5.04 20.49
CA GLU A 19 1.87 4.73 19.61
C GLU A 19 1.68 5.56 18.33
N GLU A 20 2.14 6.80 18.36
CA GLU A 20 2.00 7.78 17.29
C GLU A 20 2.59 7.21 16.00
N TRP A 21 1.72 6.70 15.12
CA TRP A 21 2.03 6.65 13.70
C TRP A 21 2.01 8.08 13.17
N SER A 22 3.05 8.82 13.50
CA SER A 22 3.24 10.19 13.06
C SER A 22 3.29 10.23 11.54
N ASP A 23 2.85 11.35 10.97
CA ASP A 23 2.92 11.58 9.53
C ASP A 23 4.38 11.47 9.02
N GLU A 24 5.37 11.76 9.86
CA GLU A 24 6.80 11.54 9.59
C GLU A 24 7.12 10.07 9.31
N ARG A 25 6.63 9.15 10.14
CA ARG A 25 6.84 7.70 9.94
C ARG A 25 6.12 7.20 8.69
N ILE A 26 4.96 7.77 8.38
CA ILE A 26 4.22 7.48 7.15
C ILE A 26 5.01 7.95 5.93
N LYS A 27 5.56 9.16 5.99
CA LYS A 27 6.39 9.75 4.92
C LYS A 27 7.71 9.01 4.72
N ALA A 28 8.29 8.42 5.77
CA ALA A 28 9.52 7.63 5.66
C ALA A 28 9.39 6.44 4.67
N PHE A 29 8.17 5.96 4.38
CA PHE A 29 7.95 4.94 3.35
C PHE A 29 8.18 5.48 1.92
N LEU A 30 7.99 6.78 1.70
CA LEU A 30 8.22 7.43 0.41
C LEU A 30 9.71 7.49 0.06
N GLU A 31 10.58 7.46 1.08
CA GLU A 31 12.04 7.46 0.95
C GLU A 31 12.59 6.05 0.68
N LEU A 32 11.74 5.02 0.53
CA LEU A 32 12.18 3.66 0.27
C LEU A 32 12.73 3.52 -1.15
N GLU A 33 13.97 3.05 -1.24
CA GLU A 33 14.60 2.73 -2.51
C GLU A 33 13.95 1.49 -3.15
N PRO A 34 13.41 1.60 -4.37
CA PRO A 34 12.91 0.44 -5.09
C PRO A 34 14.05 -0.45 -5.58
N PRO A 35 13.80 -1.76 -5.73
CA PRO A 35 14.70 -2.63 -6.47
C PRO A 35 14.62 -2.31 -7.97
N GLU A 36 15.71 -2.56 -8.71
CA GLU A 36 15.83 -2.28 -10.16
C GLU A 36 14.73 -2.91 -11.03
N SER A 37 14.07 -3.97 -10.54
CA SER A 37 13.04 -4.69 -11.29
C SER A 37 11.63 -4.08 -11.16
N ILE A 38 11.39 -3.20 -10.17
CA ILE A 38 10.05 -2.72 -9.82
C ILE A 38 10.04 -1.18 -9.74
N PRO A 39 9.00 -0.50 -10.24
CA PRO A 39 8.87 0.95 -10.08
C PRO A 39 8.86 1.40 -8.62
N ALA A 40 9.45 2.57 -8.33
CA ALA A 40 9.44 3.25 -7.02
C ALA A 40 8.05 3.26 -6.37
N ALA A 41 7.08 3.82 -7.11
CA ALA A 41 5.70 3.94 -6.69
C ALA A 41 5.09 2.59 -6.25
N TYR A 42 5.32 1.52 -7.01
CA TYR A 42 4.76 0.21 -6.71
C TYR A 42 5.44 -0.43 -5.49
N HIS A 43 6.76 -0.28 -5.36
CA HIS A 43 7.51 -0.78 -4.22
C HIS A 43 7.03 -0.14 -2.91
N ILE A 44 6.93 1.19 -2.92
CA ILE A 44 6.47 2.00 -1.79
C ILE A 44 5.05 1.59 -1.39
N LEU A 45 4.10 1.52 -2.34
CA LEU A 45 2.72 1.10 -2.07
C LEU A 45 2.65 -0.31 -1.44
N THR A 46 3.46 -1.23 -1.95
CA THR A 46 3.54 -2.61 -1.42
C THR A 46 4.06 -2.63 0.01
N LYS A 47 5.09 -1.83 0.30
CA LYS A 47 5.67 -1.71 1.65
C LYS A 47 4.69 -1.06 2.62
N ALA A 48 4.01 0.00 2.18
CA ALA A 48 2.97 0.67 2.95
C ALA A 48 1.84 -0.31 3.30
N TYR A 49 1.23 -0.95 2.31
CA TYR A 49 0.14 -1.92 2.49
C TYR A 49 0.50 -3.07 3.44
N ARG A 50 1.76 -3.55 3.43
CA ARG A 50 2.21 -4.62 4.33
C ARG A 50 2.59 -4.13 5.74
N GLY A 51 2.91 -2.85 5.88
CA GLY A 51 3.45 -2.27 7.11
C GLY A 51 2.43 -1.51 7.95
N MET A 52 1.40 -0.92 7.32
CA MET A 52 0.45 -0.02 7.98
C MET A 52 -0.99 -0.51 7.93
N LEU A 53 -1.77 -0.10 8.92
CA LEU A 53 -3.22 -0.35 8.99
C LEU A 53 -3.97 0.50 7.95
N PRO A 54 -5.21 0.12 7.57
CA PRO A 54 -5.98 0.87 6.58
C PRO A 54 -6.20 2.33 6.98
N GLU A 55 -6.42 2.60 8.27
CA GLU A 55 -6.59 3.96 8.82
C GLU A 55 -5.38 4.88 8.59
N HIS A 56 -4.16 4.35 8.64
CA HIS A 56 -2.94 5.10 8.33
C HIS A 56 -2.72 5.18 6.81
N PHE A 57 -3.12 4.14 6.07
CA PHE A 57 -3.06 4.13 4.62
C PHE A 57 -3.89 5.26 4.00
N VAL A 58 -5.04 5.60 4.58
CA VAL A 58 -5.85 6.78 4.21
C VAL A 58 -5.02 8.07 4.23
N ARG A 59 -4.13 8.23 5.22
CA ARG A 59 -3.25 9.41 5.34
C ARG A 59 -2.02 9.30 4.45
N PHE A 60 -1.53 8.08 4.21
CA PHE A 60 -0.37 7.82 3.36
C PHE A 60 -0.61 8.19 1.89
N VAL A 61 -1.76 7.79 1.33
CA VAL A 61 -2.05 7.99 -0.10
C VAL A 61 -1.96 9.45 -0.57
N PRO A 62 -2.50 10.47 0.14
CA PRO A 62 -2.31 11.86 -0.28
C PRO A 62 -0.85 12.31 -0.20
N PHE A 63 -0.05 11.84 0.79
CA PHE A 63 1.39 12.14 0.82
C PHE A 63 2.14 11.50 -0.36
N PHE A 64 1.75 10.28 -0.74
CA PHE A 64 2.32 9.57 -1.88
C PHE A 64 2.08 10.31 -3.20
N VAL A 65 0.85 10.76 -3.44
CA VAL A 65 0.51 11.55 -4.63
C VAL A 65 1.18 12.93 -4.57
N ALA A 66 1.22 13.57 -3.40
CA ALA A 66 1.88 14.86 -3.21
C ALA A 66 3.41 14.79 -3.43
N ALA A 67 4.04 13.64 -3.16
CA ALA A 67 5.43 13.39 -3.48
C ALA A 67 5.70 13.14 -4.98
N GLY A 68 4.66 13.17 -5.82
CA GLY A 68 4.78 12.97 -7.26
C GLY A 68 4.82 11.51 -7.70
N HIS A 69 4.47 10.56 -6.82
CA HIS A 69 4.37 9.16 -7.20
C HIS A 69 3.05 8.85 -7.90
N ASP A 70 3.11 7.99 -8.90
CA ASP A 70 1.94 7.56 -9.65
C ASP A 70 1.19 6.44 -8.93
N ILE A 71 -0.07 6.68 -8.55
CA ILE A 71 -0.94 5.70 -7.89
C ILE A 71 -1.44 4.60 -8.82
N ASN A 72 -1.44 4.87 -10.13
CA ASN A 72 -1.83 3.95 -11.20
C ASN A 72 -0.64 3.20 -11.79
N VAL A 73 0.49 3.18 -11.07
CA VAL A 73 1.71 2.53 -11.50
C VAL A 73 1.47 1.07 -11.90
N THR A 74 1.93 0.72 -13.09
CA THR A 74 1.87 -0.62 -13.66
C THR A 74 3.21 -1.32 -13.53
N LEU A 75 3.18 -2.62 -13.28
CA LEU A 75 4.34 -3.49 -13.46
C LEU A 75 4.65 -3.71 -14.94
N LYS A 76 5.77 -4.39 -15.21
CA LYS A 76 6.18 -4.81 -16.57
C LYS A 76 5.11 -5.65 -17.30
N ASP A 77 4.26 -6.32 -16.53
CA ASP A 77 3.15 -7.17 -16.97
C ASP A 77 1.86 -6.37 -17.26
N GLY A 78 1.84 -5.05 -16.99
CA GLY A 78 0.64 -4.21 -17.15
C GLY A 78 -0.32 -4.24 -15.94
N SER A 79 -0.12 -5.18 -15.01
CA SER A 79 -0.85 -5.26 -13.74
C SER A 79 -0.57 -4.05 -12.82
N THR A 80 -1.62 -3.44 -12.23
CA THR A 80 -1.49 -2.32 -11.28
C THR A 80 -1.48 -2.78 -9.83
N PHE A 81 -1.09 -1.89 -8.92
CA PHE A 81 -1.16 -2.16 -7.49
C PHE A 81 -2.57 -2.53 -7.03
N LEU A 82 -3.59 -1.84 -7.57
CA LEU A 82 -5.00 -2.09 -7.26
C LEU A 82 -5.42 -3.52 -7.64
N ASP A 83 -4.94 -4.03 -8.77
CA ASP A 83 -5.23 -5.39 -9.23
C ASP A 83 -4.67 -6.44 -8.23
N HIS A 84 -3.40 -6.28 -7.84
CA HIS A 84 -2.74 -7.16 -6.88
C HIS A 84 -3.47 -7.17 -5.54
N VAL A 85 -3.75 -6.01 -4.95
CA VAL A 85 -4.45 -5.98 -3.65
C VAL A 85 -5.89 -6.48 -3.78
N SER A 86 -6.53 -6.34 -4.95
CA SER A 86 -7.88 -6.86 -5.18
C SER A 86 -7.97 -8.39 -5.06
N GLN A 87 -6.86 -9.12 -5.17
CA GLN A 87 -6.83 -10.56 -4.95
C GLN A 87 -6.94 -10.95 -3.46
N HIS A 88 -6.73 -9.99 -2.54
CA HIS A 88 -6.72 -10.24 -1.10
C HIS A 88 -8.06 -9.86 -0.45
N ARG A 89 -8.69 -10.82 0.24
CA ARG A 89 -9.97 -10.60 0.96
C ARG A 89 -9.91 -9.48 2.01
N ALA A 90 -8.76 -9.29 2.66
CA ALA A 90 -8.56 -8.27 3.69
C ALA A 90 -8.13 -6.91 3.12
N ALA A 91 -7.99 -6.79 1.79
CA ALA A 91 -7.57 -5.54 1.16
C ALA A 91 -8.72 -4.58 0.87
N THR A 92 -9.98 -4.98 1.08
CA THR A 92 -11.17 -4.12 0.87
C THR A 92 -10.99 -2.68 1.35
N PRO A 93 -10.60 -2.41 2.62
CA PRO A 93 -10.47 -1.02 3.06
C PRO A 93 -9.32 -0.27 2.38
N TYR A 94 -8.30 -0.96 1.87
CA TYR A 94 -7.22 -0.32 1.09
C TYR A 94 -7.67 -0.03 -0.33
N ILE A 95 -8.43 -0.93 -0.95
CA ILE A 95 -9.01 -0.75 -2.29
C ILE A 95 -9.91 0.49 -2.30
N GLU A 96 -10.72 0.68 -1.26
CA GLU A 96 -11.59 1.87 -1.13
C GLU A 96 -10.76 3.15 -1.09
N VAL A 97 -9.68 3.19 -0.30
CA VAL A 97 -8.77 4.35 -0.22
C VAL A 97 -8.08 4.62 -1.55
N LEU A 98 -7.54 3.58 -2.18
CA LEU A 98 -6.88 3.70 -3.49
C LEU A 98 -7.86 4.23 -4.53
N THR A 99 -9.08 3.69 -4.58
CA THR A 99 -10.12 4.11 -5.53
C THR A 99 -10.55 5.55 -5.27
N ALA A 100 -10.70 5.95 -3.99
CA ALA A 100 -11.01 7.32 -3.61
C ALA A 100 -9.91 8.32 -4.04
N ALA A 101 -8.65 7.88 -4.05
CA ALA A 101 -7.53 8.65 -4.56
C ALA A 101 -7.35 8.57 -6.09
N GLY A 102 -8.26 7.91 -6.80
CA GLY A 102 -8.24 7.83 -8.27
C GLY A 102 -7.44 6.67 -8.85
N ALA A 103 -7.11 5.65 -8.04
CA ALA A 103 -6.52 4.42 -8.53
C ALA A 103 -7.51 3.64 -9.42
N LYS A 104 -6.98 3.06 -10.49
CA LYS A 104 -7.71 2.28 -11.47
C LYS A 104 -7.06 0.91 -11.59
N ARG A 105 -7.89 -0.07 -11.93
CA ARG A 105 -7.38 -1.40 -12.26
C ARG A 105 -6.63 -1.31 -13.58
N GLY A 106 -5.48 -1.98 -13.64
CA GLY A 106 -4.81 -2.23 -14.89
C GLY A 106 -5.72 -3.04 -15.80
N ASN A 107 -5.53 -2.92 -17.11
CA ASN A 107 -6.06 -3.89 -18.05
C ASN A 107 -4.94 -4.91 -18.29
N PRO A 108 -4.81 -5.98 -17.48
CA PRO A 108 -3.85 -7.03 -17.79
C PRO A 108 -4.24 -7.59 -19.16
N ALA A 109 -3.29 -7.58 -20.08
CA ALA A 109 -3.47 -8.07 -21.45
C ALA A 109 -3.54 -9.60 -21.49
#